data_AF-A0ABD1M7M0-F1
#
_entry.id   AF-A0ABD1M7M0-F1
#
_cell.length_a   1.000
_cell.length_b   1.000
_cell.length_c   1.000
_cell.angle_alpha   90.00
_cell.angle_beta   90.00
_cell.angle_gamma   90.00
#
_symmetry.space_group_name_H-M   'P 1'
#
loop_
_entity.id
_entity.type
_entity.pdbx_description
1 polymer ?
#
loop_
_entity_poly.entity_id
_entity_poly.type
_entity_poly.pdbx_seq_one_letter_code
_entity_poly.pdbx_strand_id
1 'polypeptide(L)'
;MENLEVAGENALSRYDSEAYNQILLNARPNGLNKWGPPTIKLSGVTYLRLSDELLHETNFDVFKAFVRKMHANLSLKHSNEIAKNLQDHCPNRERYYHFTVPLKRSKSRIPLELLLEATEPVEPYIWIRDYIYGTLDEIYEDEMYD
;
A
#
# COMPACT_ATOMS: atom_id res chain seq x y z
N MET A 1 -21.98 3.47 -1.67
CA MET A 1 -21.08 3.52 -2.84
C MET A 1 -20.26 4.80 -2.85
N GLU A 2 -19.63 5.21 -1.74
CA GLU A 2 -19.32 6.64 -1.53
C GLU A 2 -18.23 7.22 -2.44
N ASN A 3 -17.47 6.35 -3.13
CA ASN A 3 -16.49 6.72 -4.16
C ASN A 3 -15.48 7.78 -3.67
N LEU A 4 -14.96 7.56 -2.46
CA LEU A 4 -13.92 8.37 -1.82
C LEU A 4 -12.59 7.61 -1.83
N GLU A 5 -11.49 8.35 -1.92
CA GLU A 5 -10.18 7.79 -1.65
C GLU A 5 -10.04 7.46 -0.16
N VAL A 6 -9.48 6.28 0.13
CA VAL A 6 -9.25 5.81 1.50
C VAL A 6 -7.76 5.64 1.72
N ALA A 7 -7.25 6.19 2.80
CA ALA A 7 -5.89 5.97 3.29
C ALA A 7 -5.95 5.32 4.69
N GLY A 8 -4.82 4.82 5.18
CA GLY A 8 -4.78 4.18 6.49
C GLY A 8 -3.43 4.29 7.19
N GLU A 9 -3.42 3.90 8.46
CA GLU A 9 -2.22 3.84 9.30
C GLU A 9 -2.27 2.57 10.16
N ASN A 10 -1.12 2.08 10.64
CA ASN A 10 -1.10 1.06 11.69
C ASN A 10 -1.42 1.70 13.04
N ALA A 11 -2.24 1.03 13.85
CA ALA A 11 -2.67 1.56 15.15
C ALA A 11 -1.58 1.48 16.24
N LEU A 12 -0.68 0.48 16.16
CA LEU A 12 0.37 0.20 17.13
C LEU A 12 1.69 -0.04 16.40
N SER A 13 2.82 0.27 17.05
CA SER A 13 4.16 -0.05 16.52
C SER A 13 4.33 -1.55 16.32
N ARG A 14 4.76 -1.96 15.13
CA ARG A 14 4.95 -3.36 14.73
C ARG A 14 6.09 -3.45 13.72
N TYR A 15 6.99 -4.39 13.89
CA TYR A 15 8.18 -4.54 13.04
C TYR A 15 8.28 -5.94 12.41
N ASP A 16 7.28 -6.79 12.65
CA ASP A 16 7.20 -8.16 12.16
C ASP A 16 6.52 -8.26 10.79
N SER A 17 6.88 -9.30 10.04
CA SER A 17 6.35 -9.59 8.69
C SER A 17 4.84 -9.74 8.67
N GLU A 18 4.24 -10.35 9.70
CA GLU A 18 2.79 -10.56 9.79
C GLU A 18 2.02 -9.23 9.80
N ALA A 19 2.47 -8.24 10.59
CA ALA A 19 1.85 -6.92 10.59
C ALA A 19 1.95 -6.23 9.22
N TYR A 20 3.11 -6.30 8.58
CA TYR A 20 3.30 -5.71 7.24
C TYR A 20 2.49 -6.44 6.16
N ASN A 21 2.39 -7.76 6.21
CA ASN A 21 1.51 -8.56 5.36
C ASN A 21 0.04 -8.20 5.62
N GLN A 22 -0.37 -7.86 6.84
CA GLN A 22 -1.75 -7.41 7.04
C GLN A 22 -2.00 -6.03 6.41
N ILE A 23 -1.02 -5.12 6.47
CA ILE A 23 -1.10 -3.79 5.85
C ILE A 23 -1.15 -3.90 4.32
N LEU A 24 -0.26 -4.68 3.72
CA LEU A 24 -0.20 -4.90 2.27
C LEU A 24 -1.53 -5.47 1.72
N LEU A 25 -2.25 -6.26 2.53
CA LEU A 25 -3.50 -6.92 2.14
C LEU A 25 -4.61 -5.88 2.12
N ASN A 26 -4.66 -5.04 3.15
CA ASN A 26 -5.59 -3.92 3.19
C ASN A 26 -5.29 -2.86 2.13
N ALA A 27 -4.01 -2.65 1.79
CA ALA A 27 -3.61 -1.73 0.73
C ALA A 27 -4.15 -2.14 -0.64
N ARG A 28 -4.24 -3.45 -0.91
CA ARG A 28 -4.74 -4.03 -2.16
C ARG A 28 -5.47 -5.36 -1.88
N PRO A 29 -6.75 -5.32 -1.47
CA PRO A 29 -7.48 -6.50 -1.00
C PRO A 29 -7.74 -7.56 -2.08
N ASN A 30 -7.62 -7.19 -3.37
CA ASN A 30 -7.70 -8.12 -4.49
C ASN A 30 -6.34 -8.36 -5.17
N GLY A 31 -5.25 -8.02 -4.49
CA GLY A 31 -3.90 -8.15 -5.02
C GLY A 31 -3.62 -7.20 -6.18
N LEU A 32 -2.75 -7.62 -7.09
CA LEU A 32 -2.39 -6.85 -8.27
C LEU A 32 -3.25 -7.16 -9.49
N ASN A 33 -3.51 -6.10 -10.26
CA ASN A 33 -3.99 -6.23 -11.62
C ASN A 33 -2.80 -6.14 -12.60
N LYS A 34 -2.50 -7.24 -13.30
CA LYS A 34 -1.40 -7.28 -14.30
C LYS A 34 -1.72 -6.50 -15.58
N TRP A 35 -2.99 -6.14 -15.80
CA TRP A 35 -3.49 -5.58 -17.05
C TRP A 35 -3.96 -4.12 -16.90
N GLY A 36 -3.75 -3.50 -15.74
CA GLY A 36 -4.22 -2.14 -15.48
C GLY A 36 -4.13 -1.73 -14.02
N PRO A 37 -4.73 -0.60 -13.63
CA PRO A 37 -4.79 -0.20 -12.22
C PRO A 37 -5.57 -1.23 -11.38
N PRO A 38 -5.23 -1.39 -10.08
CA PRO A 38 -6.04 -2.21 -9.18
C PRO A 38 -7.45 -1.64 -9.08
N THR A 39 -8.46 -2.51 -9.04
CA THR A 39 -9.87 -2.11 -8.89
C THR A 39 -10.14 -1.49 -7.52
N ILE A 40 -9.50 -2.02 -6.47
CA ILE A 40 -9.64 -1.55 -5.09
C ILE A 40 -8.23 -1.40 -4.50
N LYS A 41 -7.88 -0.18 -4.07
CA LYS A 41 -6.62 0.12 -3.41
C LYS A 41 -6.78 1.28 -2.43
N LEU A 42 -5.96 1.29 -1.39
CA LEU A 42 -5.74 2.51 -0.60
C LEU A 42 -4.98 3.55 -1.44
N SER A 43 -5.27 4.83 -1.23
CA SER A 43 -4.54 5.94 -1.84
C SER A 43 -3.17 6.16 -1.21
N GLY A 44 -3.01 5.76 0.07
CA GLY A 44 -1.75 5.81 0.79
C GLY A 44 -1.82 5.09 2.14
N VAL A 45 -0.63 4.80 2.68
CA VAL A 45 -0.47 4.29 4.04
C VAL A 45 0.60 5.12 4.75
N THR A 46 0.30 5.59 5.96
CA THR A 46 1.29 6.21 6.85
C THR A 46 1.70 5.18 7.91
N TYR A 47 3.00 4.90 8.02
CA TYR A 47 3.51 3.99 9.06
C TYR A 47 3.86 4.77 10.34
N LEU A 48 3.38 4.28 11.47
CA LEU A 48 3.63 4.82 12.82
C LEU A 48 4.68 3.95 13.52
N ARG A 49 5.84 4.46 13.94
CA ARG A 49 6.44 5.80 13.77
C ARG A 49 7.95 5.61 13.57
N LEU A 50 8.61 6.57 12.93
CA LEU A 50 10.08 6.66 12.96
C LEU A 50 10.60 6.62 14.40
N SER A 51 11.43 5.64 14.69
CA SER A 51 12.04 5.39 16.00
C SER A 51 13.42 4.73 15.81
N ASP A 52 14.25 4.75 16.85
CA ASP A 52 15.52 4.02 16.84
C ASP A 52 15.29 2.51 16.67
N GLU A 53 14.19 1.99 17.20
CA GLU A 53 13.78 0.59 17.06
C GLU A 53 13.43 0.25 15.60
N LEU A 54 12.75 1.13 14.87
CA LEU A 54 12.52 0.95 13.43
C LEU A 54 13.83 0.94 12.64
N LEU A 55 14.80 1.75 13.07
CA LEU A 55 16.11 1.90 12.42
C LEU A 55 17.13 0.83 12.83
N HIS A 56 16.77 -0.07 13.76
CA HIS A 56 17.57 -1.27 14.03
C HIS A 56 17.67 -2.11 12.75
N GLU A 57 18.87 -2.60 12.42
CA GLU A 57 19.20 -3.22 11.13
C GLU A 57 18.14 -4.21 10.65
N THR A 58 17.82 -5.21 11.49
CA THR A 58 16.82 -6.24 11.20
C THR A 58 15.43 -5.67 10.93
N ASN A 59 14.98 -4.70 11.73
CA ASN A 59 13.65 -4.11 11.58
C ASN A 59 13.57 -3.24 10.34
N PHE A 60 14.66 -2.50 10.04
CA PHE A 60 14.74 -1.65 8.88
C PHE A 60 14.82 -2.45 7.58
N ASP A 61 15.45 -3.62 7.60
CA ASP A 61 15.46 -4.55 6.47
C ASP A 61 14.06 -5.07 6.13
N VAL A 62 13.31 -5.54 7.14
CA VAL A 62 11.91 -5.96 6.94
C VAL A 62 11.07 -4.77 6.45
N PHE A 63 11.28 -3.57 7.01
CA PHE A 63 10.56 -2.36 6.60
C PHE A 63 10.86 -1.98 5.14
N LYS A 64 12.12 -2.08 4.69
CA LYS A 64 12.49 -1.86 3.27
C LYS A 64 11.77 -2.86 2.35
N ALA A 65 11.72 -4.14 2.73
CA ALA A 65 10.99 -5.15 1.97
C ALA A 65 9.48 -4.85 1.92
N PHE A 66 8.89 -4.41 3.04
CA PHE A 66 7.51 -3.92 3.09
C PHE A 66 7.28 -2.74 2.12
N VAL A 67 8.15 -1.72 2.12
CA VAL A 67 8.04 -0.57 1.21
C VAL A 67 8.15 -0.99 -0.26
N ARG A 68 9.07 -1.91 -0.61
CA ARG A 68 9.18 -2.46 -1.98
C ARG A 68 7.88 -3.14 -2.42
N LYS A 69 7.31 -4.01 -1.57
CA LYS A 69 6.02 -4.66 -1.84
C LYS A 69 4.87 -3.65 -1.87
N MET A 70 4.89 -2.57 -1.07
CA MET A 70 3.89 -1.50 -1.15
C MET A 70 3.94 -0.80 -2.52
N HIS A 71 5.13 -0.63 -3.09
CA HIS A 71 5.35 -0.16 -4.47
C HIS A 71 5.15 -1.25 -5.54
N ALA A 72 4.53 -2.39 -5.16
CA ALA A 72 4.14 -3.47 -6.06
C ALA A 72 5.31 -4.10 -6.82
N ASN A 73 6.53 -4.03 -6.27
CA ASN A 73 7.78 -4.44 -6.92
C ASN A 73 7.88 -3.87 -8.35
N LEU A 74 7.38 -2.65 -8.59
CA LEU A 74 7.46 -1.98 -9.89
C LEU A 74 8.85 -1.38 -10.19
N SER A 75 9.85 -1.70 -9.38
CA SER A 75 11.21 -1.73 -9.89
C SER A 75 11.32 -2.86 -10.91
N LEU A 76 12.19 -2.76 -11.91
CA LEU A 76 12.43 -3.80 -12.92
C LEU A 76 11.39 -3.86 -14.06
N LYS A 77 11.52 -2.93 -15.02
CA LYS A 77 11.53 -3.31 -16.46
C LYS A 77 12.49 -2.48 -17.33
N HIS A 78 13.13 -1.44 -16.80
CA HIS A 78 14.03 -0.59 -17.59
C HIS A 78 15.24 -0.10 -16.79
N SER A 79 16.20 -0.99 -16.51
CA SER A 79 17.62 -0.60 -16.44
C SER A 79 18.48 -1.83 -16.16
N ASN A 80 19.40 -2.11 -17.09
CA ASN A 80 20.47 -3.08 -16.96
C ASN A 80 21.24 -2.89 -15.63
N GLU A 81 21.48 -3.99 -14.91
CA GLU A 81 22.57 -4.35 -13.97
C GLU A 81 23.22 -3.34 -12.99
N ILE A 82 22.82 -2.07 -12.92
CA ILE A 82 23.54 -1.06 -12.09
C ILE A 82 22.69 -0.53 -10.93
N ALA A 83 21.38 -0.81 -10.88
CA ALA A 83 20.48 -0.30 -9.84
C ALA A 83 20.31 -1.23 -8.62
N LYS A 84 21.36 -1.95 -8.21
CA LYS A 84 21.32 -2.85 -7.03
C LYS A 84 21.30 -2.08 -5.69
N ASN A 85 21.41 -0.75 -5.72
CA ASN A 85 21.41 0.12 -4.54
C ASN A 85 20.22 1.10 -4.57
N LEU A 86 19.19 0.79 -3.77
CA LEU A 86 18.28 1.73 -3.13
C LEU A 86 17.77 2.94 -3.97
N GLN A 87 17.27 2.73 -5.19
CA GLN A 87 16.61 3.81 -5.94
C GLN A 87 15.38 3.35 -6.74
N ASP A 88 14.50 2.61 -6.06
CA ASP A 88 13.21 2.12 -6.57
C ASP A 88 12.02 3.02 -6.21
N HIS A 89 12.28 4.29 -5.90
CA HIS A 89 11.24 5.29 -5.64
C HIS A 89 10.80 5.92 -6.96
N CYS A 90 9.49 5.90 -7.26
CA CYS A 90 8.94 6.64 -8.39
C CYS A 90 8.53 8.05 -7.92
N PRO A 91 9.31 9.11 -8.18
CA PRO A 91 8.98 10.46 -7.70
C PRO A 91 7.80 11.08 -8.46
N ASN A 92 7.55 10.63 -9.69
CA ASN A 92 6.43 11.12 -10.49
C ASN A 92 5.15 10.35 -10.15
N ARG A 93 4.28 11.00 -9.38
CA ARG A 93 3.02 10.45 -8.87
C ARG A 93 2.02 10.05 -9.96
N GLU A 94 2.07 10.72 -11.10
CA GLU A 94 1.18 10.46 -12.23
C GLU A 94 1.45 9.09 -12.87
N ARG A 95 2.70 8.59 -12.79
CA ARG A 95 3.07 7.27 -13.32
C ARG A 95 2.36 6.10 -12.65
N TYR A 96 1.83 6.32 -11.45
CA TYR A 96 1.04 5.33 -10.70
C TYR A 96 -0.36 5.84 -10.35
N TYR A 97 -0.89 6.73 -11.20
CA TYR A 97 -2.27 7.23 -11.17
C TYR A 97 -2.62 8.01 -9.90
N HIS A 98 -1.66 8.74 -9.34
CA HIS A 98 -1.87 9.60 -8.18
C HIS A 98 -1.69 11.07 -8.58
N PHE A 99 -2.70 11.61 -9.26
CA PHE A 99 -2.68 12.95 -9.84
C PHE A 99 -2.93 14.01 -8.77
N THR A 100 -2.12 15.07 -8.77
CA THR A 100 -2.36 16.25 -7.95
C THR A 100 -2.99 17.32 -8.83
N VAL A 101 -4.28 17.58 -8.63
CA VAL A 101 -5.01 18.62 -9.34
C VAL A 101 -5.31 19.78 -8.40
N PRO A 102 -5.50 21.02 -8.91
CA PRO A 102 -5.93 22.13 -8.07
C PRO A 102 -7.19 21.77 -7.28
N LEU A 103 -7.16 22.04 -5.96
CA LEU A 103 -8.28 21.75 -5.08
C LEU A 103 -9.54 22.50 -5.57
N LYS A 104 -10.59 21.74 -5.85
CA LYS A 104 -11.88 22.31 -6.25
C LYS A 104 -12.66 22.72 -5.01
N ARG A 105 -13.49 23.77 -5.14
CA ARG A 105 -14.45 24.14 -4.09
C ARG A 105 -15.37 22.95 -3.79
N SER A 106 -15.63 22.71 -2.51
CA SER A 106 -16.58 21.68 -2.09
C SER A 106 -17.95 21.87 -2.75
N LYS A 107 -18.61 20.76 -3.03
CA LYS A 107 -20.02 20.75 -3.47
C LYS A 107 -20.91 21.36 -2.37
N SER A 108 -22.16 21.63 -2.70
CA SER A 108 -23.17 22.04 -1.74
C SER A 108 -23.27 21.07 -0.57
N ARG A 109 -23.63 21.59 0.61
CA ARG A 109 -23.83 20.80 1.82
C ARG A 109 -24.86 19.69 1.59
N ILE A 110 -24.55 18.48 2.06
CA ILE A 110 -25.49 17.36 2.08
C ILE A 110 -26.40 17.51 3.32
N PRO A 111 -27.73 17.47 3.17
CA PRO A 111 -28.68 17.39 4.30
C PRO A 111 -28.40 16.19 5.22
N LEU A 112 -28.75 16.31 6.50
CA LEU A 112 -28.48 15.26 7.49
C LEU A 112 -29.22 13.97 7.13
N GLU A 113 -30.45 14.09 6.67
CA GLU A 113 -31.34 12.97 6.35
C GLU A 113 -30.71 12.08 5.25
N LEU A 114 -30.09 12.69 4.25
CA LEU A 114 -29.37 11.95 3.20
C LEU A 114 -28.07 11.30 3.71
N LEU A 115 -27.40 11.88 4.71
CA LEU A 115 -26.24 11.24 5.33
C LEU A 115 -26.66 10.02 6.15
N LEU A 116 -27.84 10.04 6.77
CA LEU A 116 -28.37 8.93 7.55
C LEU A 116 -28.77 7.74 6.66
N GLU A 117 -29.09 7.95 5.39
CA GLU A 117 -29.30 6.85 4.43
C GLU A 117 -28.05 5.96 4.29
N ALA A 118 -26.84 6.50 4.48
CA ALA A 118 -25.60 5.73 4.43
C ALA A 118 -25.36 4.82 5.66
N THR A 119 -26.29 4.81 6.62
CA THR A 119 -26.28 3.84 7.74
C THR A 119 -26.86 2.48 7.37
N GLU A 120 -27.55 2.39 6.23
CA GLU A 120 -28.03 1.13 5.69
C GLU A 120 -26.85 0.16 5.47
N PRO A 121 -26.94 -1.09 5.95
CA PRO A 121 -25.86 -2.05 5.81
C PRO A 121 -25.64 -2.40 4.34
N VAL A 122 -24.38 -2.52 3.96
CA VAL A 122 -23.96 -2.95 2.63
C VAL A 122 -22.97 -4.10 2.75
N GLU A 123 -23.01 -5.03 1.80
CA GLU A 123 -22.03 -6.12 1.73
C GLU A 123 -20.61 -5.55 1.54
N PRO A 124 -19.61 -6.05 2.28
CA PRO A 124 -18.23 -5.62 2.10
C PRO A 124 -17.67 -6.13 0.77
N TYR A 125 -16.58 -5.52 0.32
CA TYR A 125 -15.80 -6.14 -0.74
C TYR A 125 -15.20 -7.47 -0.32
N ILE A 126 -14.81 -8.27 -1.31
CA ILE A 126 -14.13 -9.54 -1.08
C ILE A 126 -12.63 -9.27 -0.87
N TRP A 127 -12.06 -9.87 0.17
CA TRP A 127 -10.61 -9.91 0.40
C TRP A 127 -10.06 -11.26 -0.06
N ILE A 128 -9.06 -11.23 -0.95
CA ILE A 128 -8.35 -12.42 -1.40
C ILE A 128 -7.10 -12.57 -0.52
N ARG A 129 -7.08 -13.60 0.34
CA ARG A 129 -5.95 -13.84 1.26
C ARG A 129 -4.68 -14.33 0.56
N ASP A 130 -4.82 -14.88 -0.65
CA ASP A 130 -3.69 -15.43 -1.39
C ASP A 130 -2.82 -14.29 -1.91
N TYR A 131 -1.69 -14.08 -1.24
CA TYR A 131 -0.69 -13.10 -1.61
C TYR A 131 -0.08 -13.46 -2.95
N ILE A 132 -0.42 -12.71 -4.00
CA ILE A 132 0.09 -12.91 -5.37
C ILE A 132 1.63 -12.70 -5.46
N TYR A 133 2.27 -12.24 -4.37
CA TYR A 133 3.70 -11.95 -4.28
C TYR A 133 4.45 -12.71 -3.18
N GLY A 134 3.82 -13.70 -2.57
CA GLY A 134 4.36 -14.39 -1.41
C GLY A 134 4.37 -13.52 -0.15
N THR A 135 4.53 -14.16 1.02
CA THR A 135 4.75 -13.46 2.29
C THR A 135 6.09 -12.71 2.28
N LEU A 136 6.32 -11.80 3.23
CA LEU A 136 7.67 -11.26 3.46
C LEU A 136 8.67 -12.35 3.85
N ASP A 137 8.21 -13.44 4.46
CA ASP A 137 9.06 -14.56 4.90
C ASP A 137 9.60 -15.38 3.72
N GLU A 138 8.84 -15.49 2.62
CA GLU A 138 9.26 -16.22 1.40
C GLU A 138 10.41 -15.54 0.63
N ILE A 139 10.71 -14.26 0.87
CA ILE A 139 11.80 -13.54 0.16
C ILE A 139 13.14 -13.63 0.91
N TYR A 140 13.11 -13.85 2.23
CA TYR A 140 14.33 -14.04 3.01
C TYR A 140 15.11 -15.29 2.59
N GLU A 141 14.46 -16.29 1.99
CA GLU A 141 15.14 -17.47 1.46
C GLU A 141 15.83 -17.19 0.11
N ASP A 142 15.25 -16.38 -0.78
CA ASP A 142 15.84 -16.07 -2.09
C ASP A 142 17.00 -15.06 -2.00
N GLU A 143 16.99 -14.12 -1.03
CA GLU A 143 18.08 -13.13 -0.86
C GLU A 143 19.28 -13.65 -0.03
N MET A 144 19.22 -14.86 0.54
CA MET A 144 20.30 -15.46 1.36
C MET A 144 21.27 -16.37 0.58
N TYR A 145 20.98 -16.67 -0.70
CA TYR A 145 21.76 -17.60 -1.52
C TYR A 145 22.42 -16.99 -2.77
N ASP A 146 22.46 -15.66 -2.90
CA ASP A 146 23.14 -14.92 -3.98
C ASP A 146 24.34 -14.09 -3.51
#